data_AF-A0A957IK19-F1
#
_entry.id   AF-A0A957IK19-F1
#
_cell.length_a   1.000
_cell.length_b   1.000
_cell.length_c   1.000
_cell.angle_alpha   90.00
_cell.angle_beta   90.00
_cell.angle_gamma   90.00
#
_symmetry.space_group_name_H-M   'P 1'
#
loop_
_entity.id
_entity.type
_entity.pdbx_description
1 polymer ?
#
loop_
_entity_poly.entity_id
_entity_poly.type
_entity_poly.pdbx_seq_one_letter_code
_entity_poly.pdbx_strand_id
1 'polypeptide(L)' 'LRFGAAAVRALAEGVTGIMVALDPPTVNYVPLAEVAGRMKQVPLDCDTILTGRDLGISFGD' A
#
# COMPACT_ATOMS: atom_id res chain seq x y z
N LEU A 1 11.96 0.34 10.68
CA LEU A 1 12.94 1.44 10.51
C LEU A 1 13.15 1.89 9.04
N ARG A 2 12.92 1.03 8.02
CA ARG A 2 13.21 1.37 6.61
C ARG A 2 12.43 2.57 6.05
N PHE A 3 11.15 2.74 6.42
CA PHE A 3 10.30 3.82 5.91
C PHE A 3 10.75 5.22 6.33
N GLY A 4 10.86 5.46 7.64
CA GLY A 4 11.24 6.76 8.17
C GLY A 4 12.64 7.19 7.71
N ALA A 5 13.60 6.26 7.69
CA ALA A 5 14.94 6.55 7.18
C ALA A 5 14.95 6.89 5.67
N ALA A 6 14.12 6.22 4.87
CA ALA A 6 13.98 6.55 3.45
C ALA A 6 13.27 7.90 3.25
N ALA A 7 12.26 8.23 4.06
CA ALA A 7 11.60 9.53 4.02
C ALA A 7 12.58 10.67 4.35
N VAL A 8 13.42 10.51 5.38
CA VAL A 8 14.43 11.51 5.74
C VAL A 8 15.46 11.69 4.62
N ARG A 9 15.91 10.61 3.97
CA ARG A 9 16.80 10.71 2.80
C ARG A 9 16.15 11.45 1.63
N ALA A 10 14.89 11.13 1.31
CA ALA A 10 14.15 11.82 0.26
C ALA A 10 14.04 13.33 0.53
N LEU A 11 13.76 13.71 1.79
CA LEU A 11 13.75 15.12 2.19
C LEU A 11 15.13 15.78 2.05
N ALA A 12 16.20 15.09 2.42
CA ALA A 12 17.57 15.60 2.26
C ALA A 12 17.97 15.79 0.78
N GLU A 13 17.39 15.00 -0.13
CA GLU A 13 17.53 15.12 -1.59
C GLU A 13 16.57 16.16 -2.20
N GLY A 14 15.78 16.86 -1.38
CA GLY A 14 14.81 17.87 -1.83
C GLY A 14 13.51 17.30 -2.40
N VAL A 15 13.30 15.99 -2.31
CA VAL A 15 12.09 15.31 -2.76
C VAL A 15 11.01 15.44 -1.68
N THR A 16 9.88 16.04 -2.05
CA THR A 16 8.74 16.28 -1.14
C THR A 16 7.43 15.86 -1.79
N GLY A 17 6.34 15.79 -1.02
CA GLY A 17 5.03 15.42 -1.56
C GLY A 17 4.91 13.95 -1.97
N ILE A 18 5.70 13.07 -1.36
CA ILE A 18 5.74 11.63 -1.66
C ILE A 18 5.34 10.77 -0.44
N MET A 19 4.74 9.63 -0.71
CA MET A 19 4.60 8.50 0.21
C MET A 19 5.78 7.54 0.01
N VAL A 20 6.34 7.05 1.11
CA VAL A 20 7.33 5.97 1.09
C VAL A 20 6.59 4.65 1.26
N ALA A 21 6.55 3.83 0.21
CA ALA A 21 5.91 2.52 0.21
C ALA A 21 6.95 1.40 0.26
N LEU A 22 6.59 0.29 0.91
CA LEU A 22 7.35 -0.95 0.85
C LEU A 22 6.58 -1.87 -0.06
N ASP A 23 7.18 -2.16 -1.20
CA ASP A 23 6.73 -3.15 -2.16
C ASP A 23 7.78 -4.24 -2.18
N PRO A 24 7.66 -5.25 -1.30
CA PRO A 24 8.74 -6.17 -1.01
C PRO A 24 9.37 -6.74 -2.28
N PRO A 25 10.71 -6.70 -2.41
CA PRO A 25 11.68 -6.32 -1.38
C PRO A 25 12.07 -4.82 -1.35
N THR A 26 11.49 -4.03 -2.24
CA THR A 26 11.90 -2.66 -2.59
C THR A 26 11.15 -1.57 -1.81
N VAL A 27 11.78 -0.40 -1.70
CA VAL A 27 11.16 0.81 -1.17
C VAL A 27 10.92 1.75 -2.35
N ASN A 28 9.66 2.16 -2.54
CA ASN A 28 9.23 3.00 -3.64
C ASN A 28 8.77 4.37 -3.12
N TYR A 29 8.97 5.40 -3.94
CA TYR A 29 8.44 6.74 -3.70
C TYR A 29 7.24 6.96 -4.63
N VAL A 30 6.09 7.25 -4.05
CA VAL A 30 4.83 7.43 -4.79
C VAL A 30 4.32 8.85 -4.55
N PRO A 31 4.02 9.65 -5.58
CA PRO A 31 3.46 10.99 -5.39
C PRO A 31 2.17 10.94 -4.58
N LEU A 32 2.04 11.79 -3.56
CA LEU A 32 0.84 11.83 -2.72
C LEU A 32 -0.41 12.18 -3.54
N ALA A 33 -0.28 12.96 -4.60
CA ALA A 33 -1.37 13.31 -5.50
C ALA A 33 -2.01 12.09 -6.21
N GLU A 34 -1.27 11.00 -6.40
CA GLU A 34 -1.78 9.79 -7.07
C GLU A 34 -2.52 8.85 -6.11
N VAL A 35 -2.23 8.94 -4.81
CA VAL A 35 -2.76 8.03 -3.78
C VAL A 35 -3.77 8.70 -2.86
N ALA A 36 -3.74 10.02 -2.72
CA ALA A 36 -4.68 10.76 -1.91
C ALA A 36 -6.12 10.56 -2.44
N GLY A 37 -7.06 10.34 -1.53
CA GLY A 37 -8.48 10.16 -1.85
C GLY A 37 -8.86 8.78 -2.40
N ARG A 38 -7.92 7.84 -2.51
CA ARG A 38 -8.19 6.45 -2.91
C ARG A 38 -8.08 5.54 -1.70
N MET A 39 -9.10 4.72 -1.47
CA MET A 39 -9.02 3.62 -0.50
C MET A 39 -8.52 2.37 -1.21
N LYS A 40 -7.54 1.68 -0.60
CA LYS A 40 -7.10 0.37 -1.09
C LYS A 40 -8.21 -0.65 -0.83
N GLN A 41 -8.65 -1.33 -1.88
CA GLN A 41 -9.61 -2.43 -1.79
C GLN A 41 -8.90 -3.78 -1.86
N VAL A 42 -9.53 -4.79 -1.26
CA VAL A 42 -9.12 -6.19 -1.40
C VAL A 42 -9.76 -6.73 -2.68
N PRO A 43 -8.99 -7.33 -3.60
CA PRO A 43 -9.56 -7.99 -4.78
C PRO A 43 -10.49 -9.14 -4.36
N LEU A 44 -11.69 -9.18 -4.92
CA LEU A 44 -12.69 -10.22 -4.58
C LEU A 44 -12.33 -11.61 -5.12
N ASP A 45 -11.38 -11.67 -6.05
CA ASP A 45 -10.80 -12.86 -6.66
C ASP A 45 -9.49 -13.31 -5.99
N CYS A 46 -9.06 -12.65 -4.92
CA CYS A 46 -7.85 -13.09 -4.21
C CYS A 46 -8.09 -14.37 -3.40
N ASP A 47 -7.04 -15.17 -3.26
CA ASP A 47 -7.07 -16.49 -2.63
C ASP A 47 -7.68 -16.48 -1.21
N THR A 48 -7.43 -15.41 -0.45
CA THR A 48 -7.99 -15.25 0.90
C THR A 48 -9.50 -15.07 0.89
N ILE A 49 -10.05 -14.29 -0.05
CA ILE A 49 -11.50 -14.10 -0.19
C ILE A 49 -12.15 -15.40 -0.68
N LEU A 50 -11.54 -16.06 -1.66
CA LEU A 50 -12.02 -17.35 -2.18
C LEU A 50 -12.06 -18.42 -1.07
N THR A 51 -10.96 -18.56 -0.31
CA THR A 51 -10.88 -19.49 0.83
C THR A 51 -11.96 -19.18 1.86
N GLY A 52 -12.19 -17.90 2.19
CA GLY A 52 -13.24 -17.51 3.14
C GLY A 52 -14.63 -17.93 2.67
N ARG A 53 -14.93 -17.73 1.38
CA ARG A 53 -16.21 -18.15 0.78
C ARG A 53 -16.36 -19.67 0.74
N ASP A 54 -15.30 -20.40 0.44
CA ASP A 54 -15.30 -21.87 0.46
C ASP A 54 -15.58 -22.44 1.86
N LEU A 55 -15.20 -21.69 2.91
CA LEU A 55 -15.53 -21.98 4.30
C LEU A 55 -16.94 -21.52 4.73
N GLY A 56 -17.71 -20.92 3.83
CA GLY A 56 -19.06 -20.40 4.10
C GLY A 56 -19.09 -19.02 4.79
N ILE A 57 -17.99 -18.26 4.78
CA ILE A 57 -17.94 -16.90 5.34
C ILE A 57 -18.63 -15.92 4.38
N SER A 58 -19.59 -15.15 4.89
CA SER A 58 -20.21 -14.03 4.19
C SER A 58 -19.46 -12.73 4.50
N PHE A 59 -19.11 -11.95 3.46
CA PHE A 59 -18.39 -10.68 3.58
C PHE A 59 -19.31 -9.46 3.50
N GLY A 60 -20.63 -9.67 3.44
CA GLY A 60 -21.62 -8.58 3.38
C GLY A 60 -21.60 -7.78 2.08
N ASP A 61 -21.05 -8.40 1.02
CA ASP A 61 -21.09 -7.93 -0.38
C ASP A 61 -22.39 -8.29 -1.11
#